data_AF-A0A1J4P3J2-F1
#
_entry.id   AF-A0A1J4P3J2-F1
#
_cell.length_a   1.000
_cell.length_b   1.000
_cell.length_c   1.000
_cell.angle_alpha   90.00
_cell.angle_beta   90.00
_cell.angle_gamma   90.00
#
_symmetry.space_group_name_H-M   'P 1'
#
loop_
_entity.id
_entity.type
_entity.pdbx_description
1 polymer ?
#
loop_
_entity_poly.entity_id
_entity_poly.type
_entity_poly.pdbx_seq_one_letter_code
_entity_poly.pdbx_strand_id
1 'polypeptide(L)'
;MNSLRGAALTAVAGGILVLTGCHGAEDAADAHAASATAVAARTTAVGGTASDAPSTTTPPSPPTATPSSPDSADAPAPSATNRTTTRSTAPTARPGCRNLPVTTSVKTAVTAAYRRSYPRFVHVRPVAHHFFYGECGATRYAATSFEATAGATTEELVAMQDEGSATKYFRAVSGAGWGYLASDGFPQGPYGCGDIPQIPADLAKAWGDCSVG
;
A
#
# COMPACT_ATOMS: atom_id res chain seq x y z
N MET A 1 -21.99 -50.32 23.27
CA MET A 1 -20.96 -51.22 23.81
C MET A 1 -19.66 -50.45 23.82
N ASN A 2 -19.20 -50.06 25.02
CA ASN A 2 -18.04 -49.22 25.27
C ASN A 2 -16.76 -50.08 25.34
N SER A 3 -15.64 -49.59 24.78
CA SER A 3 -14.25 -49.93 25.17
C SER A 3 -13.39 -48.69 24.92
N LEU A 4 -13.03 -47.93 25.97
CA LEU A 4 -11.78 -47.97 26.77
C LEU A 4 -10.54 -47.57 25.94
N ARG A 5 -10.14 -46.29 26.01
CA ARG A 5 -9.07 -45.73 26.89
C ARG A 5 -7.66 -46.15 26.48
N GLY A 6 -6.92 -45.18 25.92
CA GLY A 6 -5.46 -45.18 25.87
C GLY A 6 -4.96 -43.76 26.15
N ALA A 7 -4.70 -43.46 27.42
CA ALA A 7 -4.03 -42.25 27.86
C ALA A 7 -2.53 -42.56 28.01
N ALA A 8 -1.68 -41.75 27.38
CA ALA A 8 -0.25 -41.73 27.68
C ALA A 8 0.09 -40.31 28.18
N LEU A 9 0.33 -40.22 29.48
CA LEU A 9 0.98 -39.12 30.17
C LEU A 9 2.50 -39.36 30.13
N THR A 10 3.27 -38.36 29.71
CA THR A 10 4.64 -38.14 30.20
C THR A 10 4.98 -36.66 30.15
N ALA A 11 5.70 -36.23 31.18
CA ALA A 11 5.78 -34.88 31.70
C ALA A 11 6.98 -34.07 31.18
N VAL A 12 6.73 -32.75 31.05
CA VAL A 12 7.53 -31.57 31.45
C VAL A 12 9.07 -31.64 31.45
N ALA A 13 9.67 -30.78 30.62
CA ALA A 13 10.78 -29.88 30.96
C ALA A 13 10.61 -28.64 30.06
N GLY A 14 10.46 -27.40 30.52
CA GLY A 14 11.15 -26.74 31.63
C GLY A 14 12.19 -25.79 31.03
N GLY A 15 11.80 -24.54 30.72
CA GLY A 15 12.70 -23.55 30.14
C GLY A 15 12.07 -22.16 30.06
N ILE A 16 11.97 -21.49 31.21
CA ILE A 16 11.69 -20.04 31.28
C ILE A 16 13.04 -19.34 31.21
N LEU A 17 13.28 -18.56 30.16
CA LEU A 17 14.43 -17.66 30.06
C LEU A 17 13.95 -16.25 30.44
N VAL A 18 14.09 -15.91 31.71
CA VAL A 18 13.96 -14.52 32.20
C VAL A 18 15.32 -13.85 31.98
N LEU A 19 15.38 -12.90 31.05
CA LEU A 19 16.51 -11.99 30.91
C LEU A 19 16.23 -10.75 31.77
N THR A 20 16.70 -10.84 33.02
CA THR A 20 16.79 -9.76 33.99
C THR A 20 17.87 -8.76 33.55
N GLY A 21 17.56 -7.47 33.68
CA GLY A 21 18.42 -6.38 33.22
C GLY A 21 19.71 -6.17 34.00
N CYS A 22 20.63 -5.44 33.38
CA CYS A 22 21.75 -4.80 34.04
C CYS A 22 21.37 -3.35 34.37
N HIS A 23 21.02 -3.09 35.63
CA HIS A 23 21.09 -1.75 36.22
C HIS A 23 22.42 -1.64 36.95
N GLY A 24 23.28 -0.73 36.50
CA GLY A 24 24.40 -0.22 37.28
C GLY A 24 23.96 1.03 38.04
N ALA A 25 24.18 1.02 39.35
CA ALA A 25 24.08 2.16 40.27
C ALA A 25 25.24 3.16 39.98
N GLU A 26 25.30 4.42 40.42
CA GLU A 26 24.85 5.13 41.62
C GLU A 26 24.76 6.64 41.27
N ASP A 27 23.83 7.38 41.88
CA ASP A 27 24.10 8.64 42.62
C ASP A 27 22.86 9.55 42.78
N ALA A 28 22.75 10.06 44.01
CA ALA A 28 22.15 11.33 44.44
C ALA A 28 20.62 11.55 44.34
N ALA A 29 20.00 11.32 45.50
CA ALA A 29 19.40 12.35 46.34
C ALA A 29 17.94 12.84 46.10
N ASP A 30 17.30 12.92 47.26
CA ASP A 30 16.16 13.74 47.69
C ASP A 30 14.72 13.31 47.38
N ALA A 31 14.13 12.79 48.46
CA ALA A 31 12.71 12.68 48.69
C ALA A 31 12.06 14.07 48.83
N HIS A 32 10.84 14.23 48.30
CA HIS A 32 9.79 14.97 48.98
C HIS A 32 8.41 14.42 48.63
N ALA A 33 7.70 14.01 49.67
CA ALA A 33 6.28 13.69 49.65
C ALA A 33 5.42 14.96 49.72
N ALA A 34 4.20 14.88 49.15
CA ALA A 34 2.94 15.59 49.47
C ALA A 34 2.22 15.97 48.16
N SER A 35 1.12 15.31 47.82
CA SER A 35 -0.27 15.61 48.23
C SER A 35 -0.91 16.82 47.54
N ALA A 36 -1.92 16.50 46.71
CA ALA A 36 -3.16 17.23 46.41
C ALA A 36 -3.11 18.72 46.01
N THR A 37 -3.82 19.09 44.93
CA THR A 37 -5.17 19.69 44.98
C THR A 37 -5.55 20.22 43.58
N ALA A 38 -6.78 19.95 43.14
CA ALA A 38 -7.38 20.52 41.95
C ALA A 38 -7.80 21.99 42.17
N VAL A 39 -7.59 22.87 41.19
CA VAL A 39 -8.37 24.11 41.05
C VAL A 39 -8.66 24.38 39.57
N ALA A 40 -9.91 24.70 39.29
CA ALA A 40 -10.49 24.97 37.99
C ALA A 40 -10.43 26.47 37.61
N ALA A 41 -10.29 26.70 36.31
CA ALA A 41 -11.09 27.60 35.46
C ALA A 41 -10.98 29.16 35.54
N ARG A 42 -11.27 29.73 34.35
CA ARG A 42 -11.81 31.07 34.00
C ARG A 42 -10.77 32.19 33.85
N THR A 43 -10.83 33.20 32.96
CA THR A 43 -11.82 33.68 31.96
C THR A 43 -11.20 34.81 31.10
N THR A 44 -11.67 34.94 29.84
CA THR A 44 -11.95 36.14 28.99
C THR A 44 -11.27 37.52 29.17
N ALA A 45 -10.93 38.19 28.05
CA ALA A 45 -11.62 39.40 27.50
C ALA A 45 -10.92 39.93 26.20
N VAL A 46 -11.63 40.16 25.08
CA VAL A 46 -12.12 41.46 24.49
C VAL A 46 -11.00 42.44 24.08
N GLY A 47 -10.92 43.09 22.91
CA GLY A 47 -11.79 43.26 21.73
C GLY A 47 -11.10 44.24 20.76
N GLY A 48 -11.65 44.43 19.55
CA GLY A 48 -11.13 45.42 18.59
C GLY A 48 -11.97 45.49 17.31
N THR A 49 -13.00 46.33 17.33
CA THR A 49 -13.78 46.78 16.16
C THR A 49 -13.15 48.05 15.58
N ALA A 50 -13.08 48.14 14.25
CA ALA A 50 -13.14 49.41 13.52
C ALA A 50 -13.75 49.18 12.12
N SER A 51 -14.88 49.84 11.87
CA SER A 51 -15.49 50.08 10.56
C SER A 51 -14.87 51.34 9.93
N ASP A 52 -14.69 51.39 8.62
CA ASP A 52 -15.42 52.32 7.72
C ASP A 52 -15.13 52.03 6.23
N ALA A 53 -16.12 52.28 5.39
CA ALA A 53 -16.12 52.16 3.91
C ALA A 53 -15.98 53.57 3.27
N PRO A 54 -16.37 53.88 2.01
CA PRO A 54 -16.53 53.11 0.78
C PRO A 54 -15.78 53.77 -0.43
N SER A 55 -15.74 53.11 -1.61
CA SER A 55 -15.75 53.82 -2.90
C SER A 55 -16.24 52.93 -4.05
N THR A 56 -17.26 53.47 -4.71
CA THR A 56 -17.94 53.09 -5.95
C THR A 56 -17.03 53.01 -7.18
N THR A 57 -17.34 52.14 -8.16
CA THR A 57 -17.73 52.51 -9.56
C THR A 57 -18.08 51.27 -10.41
N THR A 58 -19.36 51.23 -10.81
CA THR A 58 -20.07 50.78 -12.03
C THR A 58 -19.38 49.92 -13.14
N PRO A 59 -20.11 48.99 -13.80
CA PRO A 59 -19.58 47.98 -14.74
C PRO A 59 -19.69 48.38 -16.24
N PRO A 60 -19.01 47.65 -17.15
CA PRO A 60 -19.41 47.59 -18.56
C PRO A 60 -20.02 46.24 -18.98
N SER A 61 -21.13 46.37 -19.73
CA SER A 61 -21.91 45.36 -20.47
C SER A 61 -21.25 44.95 -21.81
N PRO A 62 -21.75 43.92 -22.52
CA PRO A 62 -20.97 43.05 -23.42
C PRO A 62 -20.96 43.51 -24.89
N PRO A 63 -20.04 43.00 -25.74
CA PRO A 63 -20.24 43.03 -27.18
C PRO A 63 -21.01 41.79 -27.67
N THR A 64 -22.11 42.06 -28.37
CA THR A 64 -22.76 41.16 -29.33
C THR A 64 -21.94 41.16 -30.62
N ALA A 65 -21.61 39.98 -31.16
CA ALA A 65 -21.29 39.82 -32.58
C ALA A 65 -21.60 38.39 -33.06
N THR A 66 -22.55 38.30 -33.99
CA THR A 66 -22.84 37.21 -34.94
C THR A 66 -23.17 37.98 -36.24
N PRO A 67 -22.90 37.54 -37.49
CA PRO A 67 -22.76 36.19 -38.07
C PRO A 67 -21.44 36.06 -38.90
N SER A 68 -21.04 34.94 -39.53
CA SER A 68 -21.68 34.17 -40.60
C SER A 68 -20.90 32.88 -40.90
N SER A 69 -21.61 31.79 -41.21
CA SER A 69 -21.12 30.69 -42.07
C SER A 69 -21.33 31.08 -43.54
N PRO A 70 -20.51 30.63 -44.52
CA PRO A 70 -20.55 29.25 -45.01
C PRO A 70 -19.16 28.67 -45.36
N ASP A 71 -18.99 27.36 -45.30
CA ASP A 71 -18.95 26.46 -46.46
C ASP A 71 -18.37 25.11 -46.04
N SER A 72 -18.86 24.08 -46.72
CA SER A 72 -18.51 22.68 -46.48
C SER A 72 -17.10 22.40 -46.97
N ALA A 73 -16.30 21.74 -46.14
CA ALA A 73 -15.15 20.97 -46.61
C ALA A 73 -15.06 19.69 -45.80
N ASP A 74 -15.56 18.63 -46.43
CA ASP A 74 -15.32 17.22 -46.12
C ASP A 74 -13.81 16.97 -45.97
N ALA A 75 -13.38 16.52 -44.79
CA ALA A 75 -12.01 16.03 -44.57
C ALA A 75 -11.98 15.08 -43.36
N PRO A 76 -11.13 14.05 -43.40
CA PRO A 76 -11.57 12.66 -43.28
C PRO A 76 -11.61 12.14 -41.84
N ALA A 77 -12.37 11.05 -41.67
CA ALA A 77 -12.34 10.20 -40.49
C ALA A 77 -10.90 9.96 -40.01
N PRO A 78 -10.62 9.97 -38.69
CA PRO A 78 -9.33 9.52 -38.20
C PRO A 78 -9.18 8.05 -38.61
N SER A 79 -8.29 7.82 -39.57
CA SER A 79 -7.77 6.50 -39.91
C SER A 79 -7.50 5.76 -38.62
N ALA A 80 -8.14 4.60 -38.48
CA ALA A 80 -7.80 3.61 -37.50
C ALA A 80 -6.34 3.22 -37.72
N THR A 81 -5.42 3.95 -37.09
CA THR A 81 -4.08 3.47 -36.87
C THR A 81 -4.26 2.24 -36.01
N ASN A 82 -4.17 1.07 -36.63
CA ASN A 82 -3.92 -0.20 -35.97
C ASN A 82 -2.70 0.01 -35.09
N ARG A 83 -2.94 0.49 -33.86
CA ARG A 83 -1.97 0.44 -32.79
C ARG A 83 -1.87 -1.04 -32.52
N THR A 84 -0.86 -1.65 -33.12
CA THR A 84 -0.37 -2.98 -32.76
C THR A 84 -0.32 -3.00 -31.25
N THR A 85 -1.37 -3.57 -30.66
CA THR A 85 -1.37 -3.91 -29.26
C THR A 85 -0.30 -4.97 -29.21
N THR A 86 0.90 -4.61 -28.77
CA THR A 86 1.94 -5.57 -28.45
C THR A 86 1.30 -6.46 -27.40
N ARG A 87 0.78 -7.59 -27.87
CA ARG A 87 0.15 -8.62 -27.07
C ARG A 87 1.22 -8.98 -26.05
N SER A 88 1.00 -8.59 -24.80
CA SER A 88 1.82 -9.06 -23.67
C SER A 88 1.94 -10.56 -23.85
N THR A 89 3.14 -11.00 -24.22
CA THR A 89 3.41 -12.38 -24.58
C THR A 89 3.10 -13.20 -23.34
N ALA A 90 2.00 -13.95 -23.36
CA ALA A 90 1.68 -14.84 -22.26
C ALA A 90 2.89 -15.75 -22.05
N PRO A 91 3.53 -15.74 -20.87
CA PRO A 91 4.73 -16.53 -20.70
C PRO A 91 4.38 -18.00 -20.78
N THR A 92 5.21 -18.72 -21.51
CA THR A 92 5.17 -20.16 -21.71
C THR A 92 4.98 -20.86 -20.38
N ALA A 93 3.79 -21.42 -20.14
CA ALA A 93 3.49 -22.21 -18.97
C ALA A 93 4.40 -23.45 -18.95
N ARG A 94 5.34 -23.48 -18.00
CA ARG A 94 6.16 -24.65 -17.67
C ARG A 94 5.44 -25.45 -16.59
N PRO A 95 5.67 -26.78 -16.49
CA PRO A 95 4.92 -27.60 -15.55
C PRO A 95 5.27 -27.15 -14.13
N GLY A 96 4.28 -26.58 -13.43
CA GLY A 96 4.38 -26.18 -12.04
C GLY A 96 3.96 -24.74 -11.74
N CYS A 97 4.16 -23.79 -12.66
CA CYS A 97 3.92 -22.36 -12.44
C CYS A 97 3.35 -21.65 -13.69
N ARG A 98 2.41 -20.72 -13.51
CA ARG A 98 1.83 -19.93 -14.61
C ARG A 98 1.51 -18.51 -14.21
N ASN A 99 1.66 -17.58 -15.16
CA ASN A 99 1.13 -16.23 -14.99
C ASN A 99 -0.38 -16.23 -15.19
N LEU A 100 -1.02 -15.35 -14.45
CA LEU A 100 -2.46 -15.19 -14.45
C LEU A 100 -2.82 -13.75 -14.77
N PRO A 101 -3.97 -13.51 -15.42
CA PRO A 101 -4.45 -12.15 -15.65
C PRO A 101 -4.74 -11.47 -14.32
N VAL A 102 -4.29 -10.22 -14.19
CA VAL A 102 -4.54 -9.41 -12.99
C VAL A 102 -5.97 -8.87 -13.04
N THR A 103 -6.84 -9.42 -12.20
CA THR A 103 -8.23 -8.96 -12.07
C THR A 103 -8.37 -7.92 -10.96
N THR A 104 -9.45 -7.13 -11.01
CA THR A 104 -9.78 -6.15 -9.96
C THR A 104 -9.91 -6.81 -8.59
N SER A 105 -10.52 -8.00 -8.52
CA SER A 105 -10.68 -8.74 -7.26
C SER A 105 -9.35 -9.11 -6.62
N VAL A 106 -8.35 -9.51 -7.42
CA VAL A 106 -6.99 -9.80 -6.93
C VAL A 106 -6.32 -8.53 -6.44
N LYS A 107 -6.39 -7.42 -7.19
CA LYS A 107 -5.85 -6.12 -6.75
C LYS A 107 -6.46 -5.67 -5.43
N THR A 108 -7.79 -5.74 -5.28
CA THR A 108 -8.49 -5.38 -4.05
C THR A 108 -8.07 -6.28 -2.89
N ALA A 109 -7.99 -7.59 -3.09
CA ALA A 109 -7.63 -8.53 -2.03
C ALA A 109 -6.17 -8.38 -1.58
N VAL A 110 -5.24 -8.14 -2.51
CA VAL A 110 -3.82 -7.86 -2.21
C VAL A 110 -3.67 -6.50 -1.54
N THR A 111 -4.40 -5.47 -1.98
CA THR A 111 -4.42 -4.16 -1.31
C THR A 111 -4.94 -4.28 0.12
N ALA A 112 -5.98 -5.07 0.36
CA ALA A 112 -6.47 -5.34 1.71
C ALA A 112 -5.42 -6.06 2.57
N ALA A 113 -4.65 -6.99 2.00
CA ALA A 113 -3.55 -7.65 2.69
C ALA A 113 -2.40 -6.68 3.04
N TYR A 114 -2.08 -5.75 2.14
CA TYR A 114 -1.12 -4.69 2.38
C TYR A 114 -1.56 -3.80 3.54
N ARG A 115 -2.80 -3.30 3.53
CA ARG A 115 -3.35 -2.45 4.61
C ARG A 115 -3.38 -3.14 5.97
N ARG A 116 -3.60 -4.46 6.01
CA ARG A 116 -3.48 -5.25 7.25
C ARG A 116 -2.04 -5.28 7.79
N SER A 117 -1.06 -5.29 6.89
CA SER A 117 0.36 -5.36 7.24
C SER A 117 0.93 -3.97 7.55
N TYR A 118 0.35 -2.93 6.95
CA TYR A 118 0.73 -1.53 7.13
C TYR A 118 -0.51 -0.65 7.40
N PRO A 119 -1.03 -0.65 8.64
CA PRO A 119 -2.31 0.01 8.97
C PRO A 119 -2.31 1.54 8.76
N ARG A 120 -1.13 2.17 8.72
CA ARG A 120 -0.97 3.62 8.47
C ARG A 120 -1.28 4.02 7.01
N PHE A 121 -1.28 3.07 6.08
CA PHE A 121 -1.51 3.32 4.66
C PHE A 121 -2.95 2.98 4.29
N VAL A 122 -3.86 3.94 4.40
CA VAL A 122 -5.29 3.76 4.14
C VAL A 122 -5.64 4.14 2.70
N HIS A 123 -5.02 5.20 2.18
CA HIS A 123 -5.25 5.77 0.86
C HIS A 123 -4.16 5.31 -0.10
N VAL A 124 -4.17 4.01 -0.39
CA VAL A 124 -3.20 3.39 -1.30
C VAL A 124 -3.86 2.50 -2.34
N ARG A 125 -3.21 2.43 -3.50
CA ARG A 125 -3.54 1.50 -4.58
C ARG A 125 -2.26 0.91 -5.18
N PRO A 126 -2.34 -0.26 -5.83
CA PRO A 126 -1.21 -0.77 -6.58
C PRO A 126 -0.89 0.15 -7.77
N VAL A 127 0.40 0.36 -8.03
CA VAL A 127 0.87 1.15 -9.17
C VAL A 127 0.41 0.49 -10.48
N ALA A 128 -0.07 1.30 -11.42
CA ALA A 128 -0.53 0.79 -12.71
C ALA A 128 0.63 0.12 -13.46
N HIS A 129 0.37 -1.00 -14.14
CA HIS A 129 1.38 -1.79 -14.88
C HIS A 129 2.50 -2.43 -14.04
N HIS A 130 2.54 -2.21 -12.73
CA HIS A 130 3.52 -2.80 -11.81
C HIS A 130 2.85 -3.86 -10.91
N PHE A 131 2.01 -4.71 -11.49
CA PHE A 131 1.32 -5.77 -10.76
C PHE A 131 1.53 -7.10 -11.46
N PHE A 132 2.22 -8.01 -10.79
CA PHE A 132 2.48 -9.36 -11.24
C PHE A 132 1.59 -10.33 -10.46
N TYR A 133 1.04 -11.32 -11.16
CA TYR A 133 0.16 -12.32 -10.57
C TYR A 133 0.34 -13.66 -11.27
N GLY A 134 0.32 -14.72 -10.47
CA GLY A 134 0.54 -16.06 -10.94
C GLY A 134 0.33 -17.09 -9.85
N GLU A 135 0.46 -18.35 -10.25
CA GLU A 135 0.17 -19.49 -9.39
C GLU A 135 1.19 -20.58 -9.65
N CYS A 136 1.62 -21.22 -8.57
CA CYS A 136 2.37 -22.48 -8.63
C CYS A 136 1.68 -23.51 -7.74
N GLY A 137 1.26 -24.63 -8.33
CA GLY A 137 0.45 -25.64 -7.63
C GLY A 137 -0.81 -25.02 -7.00
N ALA A 138 -0.94 -25.12 -5.68
CA ALA A 138 -2.09 -24.59 -4.92
C ALA A 138 -1.84 -23.20 -4.29
N THR A 139 -0.70 -22.57 -4.61
CA THR A 139 -0.27 -21.29 -4.03
C THR A 139 -0.29 -20.21 -5.11
N ARG A 140 -0.99 -19.12 -4.80
CA ARG A 140 -1.03 -17.90 -5.61
C ARG A 140 -0.02 -16.90 -5.07
N TYR A 141 0.63 -16.20 -5.97
CA TYR A 141 1.62 -15.18 -5.65
C TYR A 141 1.28 -13.88 -6.37
N ALA A 142 1.57 -12.76 -5.71
CA ALA A 142 1.45 -11.44 -6.32
C ALA A 142 2.64 -10.57 -5.91
N ALA A 143 3.07 -9.70 -6.81
CA ALA A 143 4.10 -8.71 -6.56
C ALA A 143 3.61 -7.36 -7.07
N THR A 144 3.69 -6.31 -6.24
CA THR A 144 3.30 -4.96 -6.67
C THR A 144 3.89 -3.89 -5.77
N SER A 145 4.22 -2.73 -6.35
CA SER A 145 4.46 -1.49 -5.62
C SER A 145 3.14 -0.74 -5.38
N PHE A 146 3.12 0.13 -4.37
CA PHE A 146 1.93 0.89 -3.99
C PHE A 146 2.18 2.39 -4.11
N GLU A 147 1.16 3.11 -4.54
CA GLU A 147 1.17 4.57 -4.54
C GLU A 147 0.01 5.10 -3.70
N ALA A 148 0.20 6.31 -3.17
CA ALA A 148 -0.85 7.01 -2.47
C ALA A 148 -1.97 7.41 -3.44
N THR A 149 -3.21 7.40 -2.96
CA THR A 149 -4.39 7.88 -3.69
C THR A 149 -4.83 9.23 -3.17
N ALA A 150 -5.77 9.85 -3.88
CA ALA A 150 -6.49 11.01 -3.36
C ALA A 150 -7.05 10.72 -1.96
N GLY A 151 -6.90 11.68 -1.05
CA GLY A 151 -7.29 11.56 0.36
C GLY A 151 -6.15 11.17 1.31
N ALA A 152 -4.98 10.78 0.81
CA ALA A 152 -3.81 10.53 1.65
C ALA A 152 -3.41 11.78 2.45
N THR A 153 -3.11 11.61 3.74
CA THR A 153 -2.62 12.73 4.57
C THR A 153 -1.18 13.07 4.23
N THR A 154 -0.68 14.23 4.68
CA THR A 154 0.73 14.60 4.48
C THR A 154 1.68 13.56 5.07
N GLU A 155 1.36 13.02 6.24
CA GLU A 155 2.14 11.98 6.90
C GLU A 155 2.15 10.69 6.08
N GLU A 156 0.99 10.32 5.50
CA GLU A 156 0.87 9.17 4.63
C GLU A 156 1.70 9.34 3.35
N LEU A 157 1.64 10.53 2.73
CA LEU A 157 2.42 10.86 1.53
C LEU A 157 3.93 10.79 1.77
N VAL A 158 4.41 11.31 2.90
CA VAL A 158 5.83 11.24 3.27
C VAL A 158 6.26 9.81 3.50
N ALA A 159 5.47 9.04 4.25
CA ALA A 159 5.77 7.65 4.54
C ALA A 159 5.77 6.77 3.27
N MET A 160 4.98 7.12 2.25
CA MET A 160 4.92 6.40 0.98
C MET A 160 6.11 6.66 0.05
N GLN A 161 6.95 7.67 0.28
CA GLN A 161 8.11 7.93 -0.60
C GLN A 161 9.12 6.79 -0.56
N ASP A 162 9.39 6.27 0.63
CA ASP A 162 10.27 5.13 0.82
C ASP A 162 9.49 3.83 0.57
N GLU A 163 8.40 3.63 1.31
CA GLU A 163 7.68 2.36 1.31
C GLU A 163 7.03 2.04 -0.04
N GLY A 164 6.46 3.04 -0.72
CA GLY A 164 5.71 2.87 -1.95
C GLY A 164 6.57 2.53 -3.16
N SER A 165 7.85 2.93 -3.12
CA SER A 165 8.81 2.62 -4.18
C SER A 165 9.20 1.15 -4.22
N ALA A 166 9.24 0.48 -3.06
CA ALA A 166 9.63 -0.92 -2.96
C ALA A 166 8.49 -1.87 -3.36
N THR A 167 8.78 -2.88 -4.18
CA THR A 167 7.81 -3.92 -4.52
C THR A 167 7.50 -4.75 -3.28
N LYS A 168 6.22 -5.00 -3.05
CA LYS A 168 5.73 -5.88 -1.98
C LYS A 168 5.28 -7.20 -2.58
N TYR A 169 5.62 -8.27 -1.87
CA TYR A 169 5.36 -9.65 -2.27
C TYR A 169 4.29 -10.25 -1.38
N PHE A 170 3.38 -11.01 -1.99
CA PHE A 170 2.25 -11.63 -1.30
C PHE A 170 2.09 -13.07 -1.75
N ARG A 171 1.59 -13.90 -0.84
CA ARG A 171 1.14 -15.26 -1.15
C ARG A 171 -0.26 -15.52 -0.61
N ALA A 172 -1.01 -16.37 -1.30
CA ALA A 172 -2.24 -16.95 -0.82
C ALA A 172 -2.20 -18.47 -1.05
N VAL A 173 -2.30 -19.23 0.04
CA VAL A 173 -2.45 -20.69 -0.01
C VAL A 173 -3.95 -20.99 -0.06
N SER A 174 -4.33 -22.07 -0.74
CA SER A 174 -5.74 -22.51 -0.77
C SER A 174 -6.35 -22.59 0.64
N GLY A 175 -7.51 -21.97 0.83
CA GLY A 175 -8.18 -21.86 2.14
C GLY A 175 -7.67 -20.73 3.05
N ALA A 176 -6.51 -20.14 2.73
CA ALA A 176 -5.99 -18.95 3.41
C ALA A 176 -6.15 -17.70 2.52
N GLY A 177 -6.43 -16.55 3.14
CA GLY A 177 -6.43 -15.27 2.44
C GLY A 177 -5.03 -14.86 1.98
N TRP A 178 -4.94 -13.71 1.29
CA TRP A 178 -3.65 -13.10 0.96
C TRP A 178 -2.90 -12.65 2.21
N GLY A 179 -1.63 -13.03 2.29
CA GLY A 179 -0.69 -12.58 3.32
C GLY A 179 0.53 -11.93 2.70
N TYR A 180 1.09 -10.96 3.42
CA TYR A 180 2.39 -10.37 3.10
C TYR A 180 3.50 -11.42 3.26
N LEU A 181 4.45 -11.38 2.33
CA LEU A 181 5.55 -12.34 2.25
C LEU A 181 6.89 -11.65 2.49
N ALA A 182 7.19 -10.61 1.70
CA ALA A 182 8.43 -9.87 1.74
C ALA A 182 8.26 -8.51 1.04
N SER A 183 9.28 -7.67 1.12
CA SER A 183 9.43 -6.45 0.33
C SER A 183 10.81 -6.51 -0.32
N ASP A 184 10.97 -5.82 -1.45
CA ASP A 184 12.30 -5.48 -1.93
C ASP A 184 13.09 -4.76 -0.83
N GLY A 185 14.38 -5.08 -0.76
CA GLY A 185 15.36 -4.29 -0.03
C GLY A 185 15.77 -3.04 -0.80
N PHE A 186 16.45 -2.12 -0.12
CA PHE A 186 17.10 -0.98 -0.76
C PHE A 186 18.63 -1.07 -0.56
N PRO A 187 19.43 -1.14 -1.64
CA PRO A 187 19.01 -1.21 -3.05
C PRO A 187 18.31 -2.55 -3.38
N GLN A 188 17.52 -2.55 -4.45
CA GLN A 188 16.92 -3.78 -4.97
C GLN A 188 18.03 -4.74 -5.40
N GLY A 189 17.86 -6.03 -5.08
CA GLY A 189 18.78 -7.08 -5.51
C GLY A 189 18.82 -7.22 -7.03
N PRO A 190 19.91 -7.79 -7.58
CA PRO A 190 20.13 -7.88 -9.02
C PRO A 190 19.08 -8.72 -9.76
N TYR A 191 18.34 -9.58 -9.06
CA TYR A 191 17.29 -10.44 -9.63
C TYR A 191 15.90 -10.10 -9.09
N GLY A 192 15.71 -8.93 -8.44
CA GLY A 192 14.41 -8.47 -7.96
C GLY A 192 13.63 -9.55 -7.21
N CYS A 193 12.48 -9.95 -7.74
CA CYS A 193 11.67 -10.98 -7.08
C CYS A 193 12.23 -12.40 -7.18
N GLY A 194 13.22 -12.64 -8.04
CA GLY A 194 14.04 -13.85 -8.08
C GLY A 194 14.98 -13.98 -6.88
N ASP A 195 15.29 -12.89 -6.18
CA ASP A 195 16.07 -12.90 -4.93
C ASP A 195 15.22 -13.29 -3.70
N ILE A 196 13.89 -13.44 -3.86
CA ILE A 196 12.97 -13.78 -2.79
C ILE A 196 12.81 -15.30 -2.73
N PRO A 197 13.42 -16.01 -1.75
CA PRO A 197 13.50 -17.48 -1.76
C PRO A 197 12.14 -18.18 -1.64
N GLN A 198 11.11 -17.49 -1.17
CA GLN A 198 9.76 -18.02 -1.06
C GLN A 198 8.94 -17.88 -2.36
N ILE A 199 9.43 -17.12 -3.36
CA ILE A 199 8.84 -17.05 -4.69
C ILE A 199 9.51 -18.12 -5.56
N PRO A 200 8.75 -19.04 -6.18
CA PRO A 200 9.34 -20.05 -7.06
C PRO A 200 10.10 -19.40 -8.22
N ALA A 201 11.35 -19.86 -8.46
CA ALA A 201 12.23 -19.28 -9.47
C ALA A 201 11.62 -19.27 -10.89
N ASP A 202 10.84 -20.30 -11.24
CA ASP A 202 10.16 -20.35 -12.54
C ASP A 202 9.08 -19.27 -12.67
N LEU A 203 8.43 -18.89 -11.57
CA LEU A 203 7.45 -17.81 -11.56
C LEU A 203 8.12 -16.44 -11.60
N ALA A 204 9.21 -16.24 -10.84
CA ALA A 204 10.00 -15.01 -10.92
C ALA A 204 10.50 -14.75 -12.35
N LYS A 205 11.04 -15.79 -13.01
CA LYS A 205 11.43 -15.71 -14.43
C LYS A 205 10.26 -15.40 -15.36
N ALA A 206 9.09 -15.97 -15.11
CA ALA A 206 7.87 -15.67 -15.88
C ALA A 206 7.40 -14.21 -15.68
N TRP A 207 7.81 -13.55 -14.60
CA TRP A 207 7.58 -12.12 -14.34
C TRP A 207 8.74 -11.24 -14.79
N GLY A 208 9.79 -11.78 -15.40
CA GLY A 208 10.99 -11.01 -15.76
C GLY A 208 11.70 -10.45 -14.52
N ASP A 209 11.77 -11.25 -13.45
CA ASP A 209 12.36 -10.88 -12.16
C ASP A 209 11.70 -9.66 -11.51
N CYS A 210 10.43 -9.42 -11.87
CA CYS A 210 9.62 -8.28 -11.45
C CYS A 210 10.25 -6.93 -11.83
N SER A 211 11.08 -6.93 -12.87
CA SER A 211 11.68 -5.72 -13.43
C SER A 211 10.60 -4.88 -14.09
N VAL A 212 10.57 -3.60 -13.74
CA VAL A 212 9.69 -2.60 -14.34
C VAL A 212 10.58 -1.76 -15.26
N GLY A 213 10.40 -1.96 -16.57
CA GLY A 213 11.22 -1.33 -17.61
C GLY A 213 10.88 0.12 -17.87
#